data_AF-A0A9X3XG13-F1
#
_entry.id   AF-A0A9X3XG13-F1
#
_cell.length_a   1.000
_cell.length_b   1.000
_cell.length_c   1.000
_cell.angle_alpha   90.00
_cell.angle_beta   90.00
_cell.angle_gamma   90.00
#
_symmetry.space_group_name_H-M   'P 1'
#
loop_
_entity.id
_entity.type
_entity.pdbx_description
1 polymer ?
#
loop_
_entity_poly.entity_id
_entity_poly.type
_entity_poly.pdbx_seq_one_letter_code
_entity_poly.pdbx_strand_id
1 'polypeptide(L)'
;MSAEKKLIRGRFRDAVFARAKYRCEGPGCSFRSSPERAVEELDAHHITDRNELPNGGYVPENGISLCAACHVKAEHFHSTGTALPGFSPEELYRVVGSSREKAERASRRLG
;
A
#
# COMPACT_ATOMS: atom_id res chain seq x y z
N MET A 1 -4.02 18.37 -10.56
CA MET A 1 -4.14 16.89 -10.66
C MET A 1 -5.21 16.56 -11.69
N SER A 2 -4.90 15.87 -12.79
CA SER A 2 -5.88 15.49 -13.82
C SER A 2 -6.90 14.48 -13.28
N ALA A 3 -8.11 14.46 -13.85
CA ALA A 3 -9.19 13.55 -13.45
C ALA A 3 -8.78 12.07 -13.54
N GLU A 4 -8.02 11.72 -14.57
CA GLU A 4 -7.48 10.38 -14.78
C GLU A 4 -6.53 9.93 -13.66
N LYS A 5 -5.60 10.80 -13.22
CA LYS A 5 -4.71 10.49 -12.09
C LYS A 5 -5.47 10.29 -10.78
N LYS A 6 -6.58 11.01 -10.57
CA LYS A 6 -7.46 10.80 -9.41
C LYS A 6 -8.14 9.44 -9.48
N LEU A 7 -8.61 9.03 -10.67
CA LEU A 7 -9.26 7.74 -10.88
C LEU A 7 -8.31 6.56 -10.63
N ILE A 8 -7.08 6.62 -11.15
CA ILE A 8 -6.07 5.56 -10.94
C ILE A 8 -5.76 5.40 -9.45
N ARG A 9 -5.55 6.52 -8.73
CA ARG A 9 -5.30 6.52 -7.29
C ARG A 9 -6.48 5.97 -6.49
N GLY A 10 -7.71 6.30 -6.90
CA GLY A 10 -8.93 5.76 -6.29
C GLY A 10 -9.01 4.25 -6.46
N ARG A 11 -8.86 3.75 -7.69
CA ARG A 11 -8.87 2.31 -7.98
C ARG A 11 -7.80 1.53 -7.21
N PHE A 12 -6.59 2.08 -7.12
CA PHE A 12 -5.52 1.50 -6.31
C PHE A 12 -5.93 1.39 -4.84
N ARG A 13 -6.39 2.50 -4.25
CA ARG A 13 -6.83 2.53 -2.86
C ARG A 13 -7.95 1.53 -2.59
N ASP A 14 -8.98 1.55 -3.42
CA ASP A 14 -10.17 0.72 -3.24
C ASP A 14 -9.81 -0.78 -3.38
N ALA A 15 -8.93 -1.15 -4.31
CA ALA A 15 -8.44 -2.52 -4.46
C ALA A 15 -7.60 -2.99 -3.26
N VAL A 16 -6.75 -2.12 -2.71
CA VAL A 16 -5.96 -2.42 -1.50
C VAL A 16 -6.85 -2.65 -0.29
N PHE A 17 -7.83 -1.76 -0.07
CA PHE A 17 -8.76 -1.89 1.05
C PHE A 17 -9.66 -3.12 0.93
N ALA A 18 -10.17 -3.40 -0.27
CA ALA A 18 -10.98 -4.58 -0.53
C ALA A 18 -10.19 -5.88 -0.25
N ARG A 19 -8.94 -5.98 -0.72
CA ARG A 19 -8.06 -7.14 -0.43
C ARG A 19 -7.84 -7.32 1.07
N ALA A 20 -7.55 -6.23 1.77
CA ALA A 20 -7.33 -6.21 3.21
C ALA A 20 -8.62 -6.45 4.03
N LYS A 21 -9.79 -6.50 3.37
CA LYS A 21 -11.12 -6.53 4.02
C LYS A 21 -11.29 -5.38 5.02
N TYR A 22 -10.81 -4.20 4.64
CA TYR A 22 -10.85 -2.95 5.43
C TYR A 22 -10.16 -3.08 6.80
N ARG A 23 -9.03 -3.80 6.85
CA ARG A 23 -8.24 -3.99 8.07
C ARG A 23 -6.86 -3.38 7.89
N CYS A 24 -6.29 -2.87 8.97
CA CYS A 24 -4.86 -2.58 8.99
C CYS A 24 -4.09 -3.89 8.88
N GLU A 25 -3.17 -3.96 7.92
CA GLU A 25 -2.27 -5.08 7.68
C GLU A 25 -0.89 -4.86 8.34
N GLY A 26 -0.74 -3.79 9.13
CA GLY A 26 0.49 -3.52 9.88
C GLY A 26 0.79 -4.62 10.91
N PRO A 27 2.06 -5.06 11.07
CA PRO A 27 2.45 -6.09 12.02
C PRO A 27 1.91 -5.86 13.43
N GLY A 28 1.22 -6.87 13.98
CA GLY A 28 0.65 -6.84 15.33
C GLY A 28 -0.54 -5.89 15.51
N CYS A 29 -1.06 -5.28 14.45
CA CYS A 29 -2.20 -4.37 14.52
C CYS A 29 -3.53 -5.12 14.39
N SER A 30 -4.51 -4.76 15.23
CA SER A 30 -5.87 -5.30 15.18
C SER A 30 -6.92 -4.30 14.68
N PHE A 31 -6.48 -3.12 14.20
CA PHE A 31 -7.37 -2.05 13.75
C PHE A 31 -8.18 -2.46 12.50
N ARG A 32 -9.48 -2.13 12.50
CA ARG A 32 -10.45 -2.54 11.48
C ARG A 32 -11.40 -1.38 11.24
N SER A 33 -11.56 -1.00 9.97
CA SER A 33 -12.55 -0.03 9.50
C SER A 33 -13.76 -0.76 8.89
N SER A 34 -14.78 0.01 8.51
CA SER A 34 -15.83 -0.41 7.57
C SER A 34 -15.56 0.18 6.17
N PRO A 35 -16.22 -0.31 5.11
CA PRO A 35 -16.12 0.27 3.76
C PRO A 35 -16.43 1.76 3.72
N GLU A 36 -17.39 2.21 4.53
CA GLU A 36 -17.92 3.58 4.55
C GLU A 36 -16.96 4.57 5.22
N ARG A 37 -16.05 4.09 6.08
CA ARG A 37 -15.08 4.92 6.82
C ARG A 37 -13.62 4.69 6.41
N ALA A 38 -13.38 3.75 5.51
CA ALA A 38 -12.03 3.30 5.21
C ALA A 38 -11.17 4.40 4.57
N VAL A 39 -11.79 5.32 3.84
CA VAL A 39 -11.07 6.42 3.19
C VAL A 39 -10.54 7.43 4.21
N GLU A 40 -11.20 7.54 5.36
CA GLU A 40 -10.82 8.43 6.46
C GLU A 40 -9.90 7.75 7.48
N GLU A 41 -10.02 6.44 7.66
CA GLU A 41 -9.37 5.69 8.75
C GLU A 41 -8.15 4.87 8.30
N LEU A 42 -8.05 4.56 7.01
CA LEU A 42 -6.99 3.75 6.43
C LEU A 42 -6.31 4.50 5.28
N ASP A 43 -5.05 4.18 5.09
CA ASP A 43 -4.23 4.63 3.97
C ASP A 43 -3.82 3.43 3.12
N ALA A 44 -3.90 3.59 1.81
CA ALA A 44 -3.29 2.67 0.86
C ALA A 44 -1.84 3.09 0.63
N HIS A 45 -0.94 2.50 1.40
CA HIS A 45 0.48 2.82 1.37
C HIS A 45 1.18 2.03 0.27
N HIS A 46 2.15 2.64 -0.42
CA HIS A 46 2.98 1.94 -1.40
C HIS A 46 4.14 1.25 -0.67
N ILE A 47 4.32 -0.06 -0.88
CA ILE A 47 5.38 -0.85 -0.23
C ILE A 47 6.75 -0.49 -0.84
N THR A 48 6.86 -0.50 -2.17
CA THR A 48 8.00 0.10 -2.90
C THR A 48 7.59 1.50 -3.37
N ASP A 49 8.52 2.47 -3.28
CA ASP A 49 8.27 3.84 -3.70
C ASP A 49 7.72 3.90 -5.14
N ARG A 50 6.71 4.74 -5.35
CA ARG A 50 6.02 4.86 -6.64
C ARG A 50 6.93 5.24 -7.80
N ASN A 51 8.06 5.90 -7.55
CA ASN A 51 9.00 6.31 -8.59
C ASN A 51 9.97 5.18 -8.98
N GLU A 52 10.04 4.10 -8.21
CA GLU A 52 10.87 2.94 -8.51
C GLU A 52 10.15 1.88 -9.36
N LEU A 53 8.81 1.93 -9.43
CA LEU A 53 8.02 1.00 -10.24
C LEU A 53 7.50 1.67 -11.52
N PRO A 54 7.44 0.92 -12.65
CA PRO A 54 6.84 1.41 -13.90
C PRO A 54 5.43 1.96 -13.67
N ASN A 55 5.01 3.00 -14.38
CA ASN A 55 3.64 3.56 -14.29
C ASN A 55 3.18 3.96 -12.87
N GLY A 56 4.11 4.20 -11.94
CA GLY A 56 3.81 4.70 -10.60
C GLY A 56 3.45 3.64 -9.57
N GLY A 57 3.44 2.35 -9.91
CA GLY A 57 3.21 1.29 -8.91
C GLY A 57 1.80 1.27 -8.31
N TYR A 58 0.79 1.89 -8.95
CA TYR A 58 -0.60 1.95 -8.47
C TYR A 58 -1.36 0.62 -8.68
N VAL A 59 -0.78 -0.47 -8.17
CA VAL A 59 -1.29 -1.84 -8.27
C VAL A 59 -1.46 -2.43 -6.87
N PRO A 60 -2.49 -3.26 -6.62
CA PRO A 60 -2.71 -3.85 -5.31
C PRO A 60 -1.50 -4.67 -4.82
N GLU A 61 -0.73 -5.27 -5.72
CA GLU A 61 0.50 -5.99 -5.41
C GLU A 61 1.57 -5.11 -4.74
N ASN A 62 1.52 -3.79 -4.94
CA ASN A 62 2.41 -2.81 -4.31
C ASN A 62 1.75 -2.05 -3.15
N GLY A 63 0.49 -2.33 -2.84
CA GLY A 63 -0.26 -1.57 -1.86
C GLY A 63 -0.52 -2.35 -0.58
N ILE A 64 -0.40 -1.71 0.57
CA ILE A 64 -0.78 -2.27 1.88
C ILE A 64 -1.76 -1.32 2.59
N SER A 65 -2.78 -1.87 3.24
CA SER A 65 -3.75 -1.07 3.99
C SER A 65 -3.24 -0.83 5.41
N LEU A 66 -3.06 0.44 5.81
CA LEU A 66 -2.50 0.79 7.13
C LEU A 66 -3.37 1.84 7.82
N CYS A 67 -3.52 1.75 9.14
CA CYS A 67 -3.98 2.88 9.94
C CYS A 67 -2.86 3.93 10.08
N ALA A 68 -3.20 5.15 10.47
CA ALA A 68 -2.24 6.26 10.60
C ALA A 68 -0.97 5.90 11.39
N ALA A 69 -1.10 5.17 12.51
CA ALA A 69 0.06 4.77 13.32
C ALA A 69 0.99 3.77 12.62
N CYS A 70 0.45 2.83 11.84
CA CYS A 70 1.27 1.89 11.08
C CYS A 70 1.80 2.51 9.79
N HIS A 71 1.06 3.46 9.19
CA HIS A 71 1.51 4.23 8.04
C HIS A 71 2.82 4.97 8.37
N VAL A 72 2.89 5.67 9.49
CA VAL A 72 4.12 6.36 9.93
C VAL A 72 5.31 5.41 10.07
N LYS A 73 5.07 4.17 10.55
CA LYS A 73 6.13 3.17 10.69
C LYS A 73 6.65 2.65 9.35
N ALA A 74 5.75 2.46 8.38
CA ALA A 74 6.14 2.10 7.01
C ALA A 74 6.89 3.25 6.31
N GLU A 75 6.38 4.47 6.46
CA GLU A 75 6.99 5.70 5.90
C GLU A 75 8.39 5.96 6.44
N HIS A 76 8.71 5.50 7.64
CA HIS A 76 10.05 5.61 8.22
C HIS A 76 11.12 5.02 7.30
N PHE A 77 10.83 3.90 6.63
CA PHE A 77 11.77 3.31 5.67
C PHE A 77 11.99 4.23 4.46
N HIS A 78 10.93 4.76 3.85
CA HIS A 78 11.04 5.67 2.70
C HIS A 78 11.79 6.96 3.04
N SER A 79 11.68 7.42 4.28
CA SER A 79 12.35 8.64 4.75
C SER A 79 13.82 8.44 5.15
N THR A 80 14.20 7.25 5.62
CA THR A 80 15.51 7.02 6.27
C THR A 80 16.36 5.92 5.64
N GLY A 81 15.76 5.09 4.77
CA GLY A 81 16.37 3.86 4.25
C GLY A 81 16.49 2.73 5.27
N THR A 82 16.06 2.93 6.53
CA THR A 82 16.12 1.92 7.58
C THR A 82 14.71 1.54 8.03
N ALA A 83 14.40 0.24 8.04
CA ALA A 83 13.08 -0.24 8.41
C ALA A 83 12.96 -0.43 9.91
N LEU A 84 11.79 -0.11 10.46
CA LEU A 84 11.40 -0.57 11.80
C LEU A 84 11.08 -2.08 11.76
N PRO A 85 11.21 -2.81 12.89
CA PRO A 85 10.93 -4.24 12.92
C PRO A 85 9.53 -4.58 12.38
N GLY A 86 9.45 -5.46 11.37
CA GLY A 86 8.20 -5.87 10.71
C GLY A 86 7.75 -4.95 9.56
N PHE A 87 8.38 -3.79 9.38
CA PHE A 87 7.97 -2.77 8.40
C PHE A 87 8.94 -2.63 7.22
N SER A 88 9.87 -3.58 7.02
CA SER A 88 10.66 -3.60 5.79
C SER A 88 9.76 -3.91 4.57
N PRO A 89 10.08 -3.39 3.37
CA PRO A 89 9.31 -3.71 2.17
C PRO A 89 9.10 -5.21 1.96
N GLU A 90 10.12 -6.02 2.18
CA GLU A 90 10.06 -7.48 2.05
C GLU A 90 9.09 -8.14 3.04
N GLU A 91 9.00 -7.61 4.26
CA GLU A 91 8.03 -8.07 5.27
C GLU A 91 6.62 -7.65 4.89
N LEU A 92 6.42 -6.39 4.49
CA LEU A 92 5.10 -5.89 4.09
C LEU A 92 4.58 -6.60 2.84
N TYR A 93 5.44 -6.92 1.87
CA TYR A 93 5.07 -7.73 0.71
C TYR A 93 4.60 -9.12 1.11
N ARG A 94 5.27 -9.77 2.08
CA ARG A 94 4.85 -11.08 2.59
C ARG A 94 3.47 -11.03 3.22
N VAL A 95 3.16 -9.98 3.98
CA VAL A 95 1.83 -9.79 4.60
C VAL A 95 0.72 -9.79 3.56
N VAL A 96 0.91 -9.07 2.44
CA VAL A 96 -0.10 -8.94 1.39
C VAL A 96 -0.06 -10.07 0.34
N GLY A 97 0.78 -11.10 0.54
CA GLY A 97 0.93 -12.23 -0.38
C GLY A 97 1.61 -11.88 -1.72
N SER A 98 2.38 -10.80 -1.75
CA SER A 98 3.01 -10.23 -2.95
C SER A 98 4.55 -10.27 -2.89
N SER A 99 5.22 -9.66 -3.87
CA SER A 99 6.66 -9.41 -3.93
C SER A 99 6.94 -8.18 -4.79
N ARG A 100 8.16 -7.63 -4.71
CA ARG A 100 8.60 -6.56 -5.61
C ARG A 100 8.46 -6.96 -7.08
N GLU A 101 8.80 -8.20 -7.47
CA GLU A 101 8.67 -8.59 -8.88
C GLU A 101 7.20 -8.76 -9.32
N LYS A 102 6.32 -9.22 -8.43
CA LYS A 102 4.87 -9.25 -8.73
C LYS A 102 4.33 -7.84 -8.94
N ALA A 103 4.69 -6.92 -8.04
CA ALA A 103 4.33 -5.51 -8.14
C ALA A 103 4.85 -4.89 -9.45
N GLU A 104 6.10 -5.12 -9.80
CA GLU A 104 6.68 -4.61 -11.03
C GLU A 104 5.99 -5.16 -12.28
N ARG A 105 5.76 -6.47 -12.36
CA ARG A 105 5.04 -7.10 -13.48
C ARG A 105 3.62 -6.57 -13.62
N ALA A 106 2.90 -6.41 -12.50
CA ALA A 106 1.56 -5.84 -12.50
C ALA A 106 1.59 -4.38 -12.98
N SER A 107 2.56 -3.60 -12.49
CA SER A 107 2.66 -2.18 -12.83
C SER A 107 3.01 -1.94 -14.31
N ARG A 108 3.81 -2.81 -14.93
CA ARG A 108 4.07 -2.77 -16.37
C ARG A 108 2.81 -2.98 -17.23
N ARG A 109 1.78 -3.67 -16.71
CA ARG A 109 0.51 -3.90 -17.43
C ARG A 109 -0.48 -2.73 -17.34
N LEU A 110 -0.15 -1.67 -16.58
CA LEU A 110 -0.98 -0.47 -16.48
C LEU A 110 -0.82 0.49 -17.68
N GLY A 111 0.25 0.34 -18.47
CA GLY A 111 0.52 1.10 -19.69
C GLY A 111 0.62 0.18 -20.89
#